data_AF-M9LM27-F1
#
_entry.id   AF-M9LM27-F1
#
_cell.length_a   1.000
_cell.length_b   1.000
_cell.length_c   1.000
_cell.angle_alpha   90.00
_cell.angle_beta   90.00
_cell.angle_gamma   90.00
#
_symmetry.space_group_name_H-M   'P 1'
#
loop_
_entity.id
_entity.type
_entity.pdbx_description
1 polymer ?
#
loop_
_entity_poly.entity_id
_entity_poly.type
_entity_poly.pdbx_seq_one_letter_code
_entity_poly.pdbx_strand_id
1 'polypeptide(L)' 'MEVLLESCAGMDVHQETIVVCVLTTDASGEVQSEVRTFGTLIKNLFEQNGSPSYFV' A
#
# COMPACT_ATOMS: atom_id res chain seq x y z
N MET A 1 -16.00 12.71 13.21
CA MET A 1 -14.62 12.67 12.69
C MET A 1 -14.78 12.55 11.19
N GLU A 2 -14.49 13.63 10.45
CA GLU A 2 -14.47 13.57 8.98
C GLU A 2 -13.16 12.92 8.55
N VAL A 3 -13.25 11.91 7.69
CA VAL A 3 -12.10 11.28 7.07
C VAL A 3 -11.53 12.29 6.08
N LEU A 4 -10.36 12.87 6.40
CA LEU A 4 -9.71 13.88 5.56
C LEU A 4 -9.05 13.27 4.31
N LEU A 5 -8.78 11.95 4.34
CA LEU A 5 -8.12 11.17 3.29
C LEU A 5 -8.80 9.80 3.16
N GLU A 6 -9.36 9.52 1.98
CA GLU A 6 -10.05 8.25 1.69
C GLU A 6 -9.09 7.05 1.65
N SER A 7 -7.80 7.30 1.45
CA SER A 7 -6.75 6.29 1.48
C SER A 7 -5.44 6.82 2.05
N CYS A 8 -4.67 5.95 2.70
CA CYS A 8 -3.30 6.21 3.11
C CYS A 8 -2.48 4.91 3.14
N ALA A 9 -1.16 5.02 3.20
CA ALA A 9 -0.30 3.85 3.34
C ALA A 9 0.87 4.13 4.29
N GLY A 10 1.16 3.17 5.16
CA GLY A 10 2.38 3.12 5.95
C GLY A 10 3.38 2.18 5.30
N MET A 11 4.65 2.56 5.27
CA MET A 11 5.73 1.75 4.68
C MET A 11 6.85 1.59 5.70
N ASP A 12 7.16 0.35 6.06
CA ASP A 12 8.29 -0.02 6.90
C ASP A 12 9.38 -0.65 6.03
N VAL A 13 10.60 -0.12 6.11
CA VAL A 13 11.73 -0.57 5.30
C VAL A 13 12.74 -1.25 6.21
N HIS A 14 12.93 -2.55 6.00
CA HIS A 14 13.85 -3.37 6.77
C HIS A 14 14.86 -4.08 5.86
N GLN A 15 16.05 -3.48 5.69
CA GLN A 15 17.17 -4.03 4.91
C GLN A 15 16.80 -4.46 3.48
N GLU A 16 16.40 -5.71 3.30
CA GLU A 16 16.06 -6.31 2.00
C GLU A 16 14.57 -6.25 1.68
N THR A 17 13.72 -5.96 2.67
CA THR A 17 12.26 -5.97 2.55
C THR A 17 11.63 -4.61 2.81
N ILE A 18 10.49 -4.40 2.17
CA ILE A 18 9.60 -3.27 2.38
C ILE A 18 8.22 -3.85 2.70
N VAL A 19 7.65 -3.51 3.85
CA VAL A 19 6.28 -3.89 4.22
C VAL A 19 5.39 -2.66 4.08
N VAL A 20 4.39 -2.74 3.21
CA VAL A 20 3.42 -1.66 2.98
C VAL A 20 2.08 -2.10 3.56
N CYS A 21 1.48 -1.26 4.40
CA CYS A 21 0.12 -1.39 4.88
C CYS A 21 -0.71 -0.26 4.27
N VAL A 22 -1.66 -0.59 3.41
CA VAL A 22 -2.62 0.34 2.81
C VAL A 22 -3.89 0.34 3.65
N LEU A 23 -4.37 1.53 3.99
CA LEU A 23 -5.69 1.74 4.55
C LEU A 23 -6.56 2.45 3.51
N THR A 24 -7.73 1.91 3.24
CA THR A 24 -8.75 2.53 2.38
C THR A 24 -10.07 2.61 3.13
N THR A 25 -10.79 3.70 2.94
CA THR A 25 -12.17 3.84 3.41
C THR A 25 -13.08 3.65 2.21
N ASP A 26 -14.02 2.71 2.29
CA ASP A 26 -14.98 2.51 1.21
C ASP A 26 -16.14 3.54 1.24
N ALA A 27 -17.00 3.49 0.23
CA ALA A 27 -18.14 4.39 0.12
C ALA A 27 -19.16 4.28 1.28
N SER A 28 -19.10 3.19 2.07
CA SER A 28 -19.93 2.98 3.26
C SER A 28 -19.28 3.54 4.53
N GLY A 29 -18.05 4.04 4.43
CA GLY A 29 -17.26 4.52 5.56
C GLY A 29 -16.52 3.41 6.31
N GLU A 30 -16.49 2.18 5.77
CA GLU A 30 -15.77 1.07 6.39
C GLU A 30 -14.28 1.14 6.02
N VAL A 31 -13.41 0.98 7.02
CA VAL A 31 -11.96 1.02 6.84
C VAL A 31 -11.45 -0.39 6.58
N GLN A 32 -10.74 -0.56 5.47
CA GLN A 32 -10.10 -1.80 5.05
C GLN A 32 -8.59 -1.64 5.10
N SER A 33 -7.87 -2.73 5.44
CA SER A 33 -6.41 -2.75 5.48
C SER A 33 -5.84 -3.88 4.62
N GLU A 34 -4.85 -3.57 3.79
CA GLU A 34 -4.11 -4.56 3.02
C GLU A 34 -2.60 -4.46 3.29
N VAL A 35 -1.95 -5.59 3.59
CA VAL A 35 -0.50 -5.66 3.79
C VAL A 35 0.16 -6.38 2.63
N ARG A 36 1.16 -5.74 2.02
CA ARG A 36 2.01 -6.32 0.97
C ARG A 36 3.48 -6.17 1.32
N THR A 37 4.27 -7.19 1.01
CA THR A 37 5.73 -7.17 1.19
C THR A 37 6.42 -7.17 -0.16
N PHE A 38 7.37 -6.26 -0.32
CA PHE A 38 8.21 -6.10 -1.52
C PHE A 38 9.67 -6.25 -1.15
N GLY A 39 10.53 -6.46 -2.15
CA GLY A 39 11.97 -6.30 -1.97
C GLY A 39 12.41 -4.84 -2.15
N THR A 40 13.57 -4.46 -1.63
CA THR A 40 14.06 -3.06 -1.69
C THR A 40 14.65 -2.63 -3.03
N LEU A 41 14.87 -3.57 -3.96
CA LEU A 41 15.34 -3.26 -5.31
C LEU A 41 14.16 -2.90 -6.23
N ILE A 42 14.38 -1.94 -7.12
CA ILE A 42 13.39 -1.45 -8.11
C ILE A 42 12.67 -2.59 -8.84
N LYS A 43 13.38 -3.63 -9.28
CA LYS A 43 12.78 -4.80 -9.94
C LYS A 43 11.71 -5.50 -9.08
N ASN A 44 11.92 -5.54 -7.76
CA ASN A 44 11.03 -6.21 -6.81
C ASN A 44 9.79 -5.36 -6.47
N LEU A 45 9.79 -4.07 -6.81
CA LEU A 45 8.61 -3.19 -6.69
C LEU A 45 7.63 -3.37 -7.86
N PHE A 46 8.11 -3.78 -9.03
CA PHE A 46 7.29 -3.92 -10.25
C PHE A 46 6.88 -5.36 -10.57
N GLU A 47 7.32 -6.35 -9.78
CA GLU A 47 6.90 -7.75 -9.91
C GLU A 47 5.48 -7.95 -9.34
N GLN A 48 4.48 -7.34 -9.98
CA GLN A 48 3.09 -7.74 -9.85
C GLN A 48 2.52 -7.97 -11.26
N ASN A 49 2.15 -9.22 -11.54
CA ASN A 49 1.47 -9.60 -12.77
C ASN A 49 0.12 -8.85 -12.87
N GLY A 50 0.09 -7.76 -13.63
CA GLY A 50 -1.13 -7.04 -13.97
C GLY A 50 -1.11 -5.58 -13.53
N SER A 51 -0.77 -4.71 -14.49
CA SER A 51 -0.86 -3.24 -14.47
C SER A 51 -0.04 -2.50 -13.39
N PRO A 52 0.67 -1.42 -13.77
CA PRO A 52 1.33 -0.56 -12.80
C PRO A 52 0.25 0.22 -12.03
N SER A 53 -0.17 -0.31 -10.88
CA SER A 53 -0.84 0.50 -9.86
C SER A 53 0.24 1.38 -9.24
N TYR A 54 0.47 2.54 -9.85
CA TYR A 54 1.18 3.60 -9.15
C TYR A 54 0.37 3.87 -7.87
N PHE A 55 1.03 3.77 -6.72
CA PHE A 55 0.45 4.20 -5.44
C PHE A 55 0.31 5.73 -5.47
N VAL A 56 -0.68 6.25 -6.20
CA VAL A 56 -1.10 7.65 -6.25
C VAL A 56 -2.61 7.73 -6.37
#